data_AF-A0A7J8XYV8-F1
#
_entry.id   AF-A0A7J8XYV8-F1
#
_cell.length_a   1.000
_cell.length_b   1.000
_cell.length_c   1.000
_cell.angle_alpha   90.00
_cell.angle_beta   90.00
_cell.angle_gamma   90.00
#
_symmetry.space_group_name_H-M   'P 1'
#
loop_
_entity.id
_entity.type
_entity.pdbx_description
1 polymer ?
#
loop_
_entity_poly.entity_id
_entity_poly.type
_entity_poly.pdbx_seq_one_letter_code
_entity_poly.pdbx_strand_id
1 'polypeptide(L)'
;MSVEVINTMLVVMALVLTATYQSSLSPPGGVWQGSGEPNTTTIPNITVTNHFFPDNNNSSSLNFIYGLESKKPGTTVMNPQWFALFWFLNFATFVLSIFLTAFLLLKFRLFVILLIPLYLLVIAYFCSMTVLSPSTPWSIWNLCLVFIFEILPLFTLLVLLYVIRKSVLQMKAEIQYRMQMQIVIHKDTNVGIIGRFARVLAFGLFLLPYMLDTIF
;
A
#
# COMPACT_ATOMS: atom_id res chain seq x y z
N MET A 1 0.36 -19.98 20.91
CA MET A 1 1.65 -19.25 20.84
C MET A 1 1.73 -18.30 22.02
N SER A 2 2.75 -18.44 22.90
CA SER A 2 2.92 -17.56 24.06
C SER A 2 3.33 -16.14 23.63
N VAL A 3 3.18 -15.17 24.52
CA VAL A 3 3.62 -13.79 24.28
C VAL A 3 5.14 -13.71 24.09
N GLU A 4 5.93 -14.51 24.81
CA GLU A 4 7.39 -14.52 24.63
C GLU A 4 7.78 -14.99 23.22
N VAL A 5 7.13 -16.05 22.71
CA VAL A 5 7.40 -16.53 21.35
C VAL A 5 7.07 -15.46 20.32
N ILE A 6 5.98 -14.69 20.50
CA ILE A 6 5.62 -13.60 19.58
C ILE A 6 6.66 -12.48 19.62
N ASN A 7 7.08 -12.07 20.82
CA ASN A 7 8.08 -11.02 20.98
C ASN A 7 9.43 -11.44 20.38
N THR A 8 9.87 -12.68 20.63
CA THR A 8 11.10 -13.23 20.03
C THR A 8 10.99 -13.26 18.51
N MET A 9 9.87 -13.73 17.95
CA MET A 9 9.67 -13.75 16.50
C MET A 9 9.65 -12.35 15.89
N LEU A 10 9.02 -11.37 16.55
CA LEU A 10 9.02 -9.98 16.09
C LEU A 10 10.44 -9.39 16.05
N VAL A 11 11.27 -9.69 17.06
CA VAL A 11 12.69 -9.28 17.07
C VAL A 11 13.45 -9.95 15.94
N VAL A 12 13.28 -11.26 15.74
CA VAL A 12 13.94 -12.00 14.66
C VAL A 12 13.52 -11.45 13.29
N MET A 13 12.24 -11.19 13.06
CA MET A 13 11.77 -10.60 11.80
C MET A 13 12.30 -9.18 11.60
N ALA A 14 12.36 -8.36 12.66
CA ALA A 14 12.97 -7.03 12.59
C ALA A 14 14.46 -7.12 12.21
N LEU A 15 15.21 -8.07 12.77
CA LEU A 15 16.61 -8.30 12.41
C LEU A 15 16.76 -8.70 10.94
N VAL A 16 15.93 -9.63 10.44
CA VAL A 16 15.96 -10.04 9.03
C VAL A 16 15.59 -8.87 8.10
N LEU A 17 14.59 -8.06 8.46
CA LEU A 17 14.24 -6.83 7.74
C LEU A 17 15.41 -5.85 7.68
N THR A 18 16.08 -5.62 8.81
CA THR A 18 17.23 -4.72 8.84
C THR A 18 18.39 -5.27 8.01
N ALA A 19 18.71 -6.56 8.09
CA ALA A 19 19.79 -7.16 7.33
C ALA A 19 19.54 -7.11 5.81
N THR A 20 18.31 -7.42 5.39
CA THR A 20 17.91 -7.35 3.97
C THR A 20 17.94 -5.90 3.46
N TYR A 21 17.41 -4.95 4.23
CA TYR A 21 17.49 -3.53 3.88
C TYR A 21 18.93 -3.00 3.82
N GLN A 22 19.80 -3.41 4.74
CA GLN A 22 21.22 -3.02 4.70
C GLN A 22 21.92 -3.51 3.45
N SER A 23 21.65 -4.75 3.03
CA SER A 23 22.21 -5.26 1.77
C SER A 23 21.66 -4.55 0.52
N SER A 24 20.48 -3.92 0.60
CA SER A 24 19.96 -3.11 -0.50
C SER A 24 20.51 -1.68 -0.52
N LEU A 25 21.19 -1.23 0.55
CA LEU A 25 21.96 0.03 0.58
C LEU A 25 23.42 -0.20 0.19
N SER A 26 23.96 -1.37 0.57
CA SER A 26 25.34 -1.78 0.32
C SER A 26 25.31 -3.16 -0.33
N PRO A 27 25.12 -3.23 -1.66
CA PRO A 27 25.00 -4.51 -2.35
C PRO A 27 26.33 -5.27 -2.26
N PRO A 28 26.29 -6.61 -2.37
CA PRO A 28 27.50 -7.39 -2.55
C PRO A 28 28.32 -6.84 -3.73
N GLY A 29 29.63 -6.66 -3.52
CA GLY A 29 30.52 -6.05 -4.51
C GLY A 29 30.59 -4.52 -4.47
N GLY A 30 29.73 -3.86 -3.69
CA GLY A 30 29.73 -2.41 -3.52
C GLY A 30 29.09 -1.66 -4.70
N VAL A 31 29.32 -0.35 -4.72
CA VAL A 31 28.77 0.57 -5.74
C VAL A 31 29.89 1.29 -6.48
N TRP A 32 29.64 1.61 -7.75
CA TRP A 32 30.51 2.48 -8.53
C TRP A 32 30.57 3.86 -7.88
N GLN A 33 31.79 4.39 -7.74
CA GLN A 33 32.02 5.73 -7.22
C GLN A 33 32.16 6.72 -8.37
N GLY A 34 31.68 7.96 -8.17
CA GLY A 34 31.97 9.04 -9.10
C GLY A 34 33.42 9.45 -8.98
N SER A 35 34.10 9.65 -10.11
CA SER A 35 35.39 10.34 -10.12
C SER A 35 35.16 11.77 -9.69
N GLY A 36 35.48 12.08 -8.43
CA GLY A 36 35.67 13.46 -7.99
C GLY A 36 36.94 13.95 -8.64
N GLU A 37 36.84 14.48 -9.86
CA GLU A 37 37.99 15.00 -10.57
C GLU A 37 38.44 16.29 -9.86
N PRO A 38 39.62 16.34 -9.23
CA PRO A 38 40.21 17.64 -8.96
C PRO A 38 40.57 18.18 -10.34
N ASN A 39 40.04 19.35 -10.69
CA ASN A 39 40.54 20.11 -11.84
C ASN A 39 42.00 20.49 -11.57
N THR A 40 42.94 19.56 -11.76
CA THR A 40 44.36 19.87 -11.84
C THR A 40 44.62 20.43 -13.22
N THR A 41 44.38 21.73 -13.34
CA THR A 41 45.03 22.54 -14.35
C THR A 41 46.53 22.63 -13.99
N THR A 42 47.41 22.49 -15.00
CA THR A 42 48.88 22.73 -15.01
C THR A 42 49.72 21.57 -14.42
N ILE A 43 50.86 21.09 -14.96
CA ILE A 43 52.03 21.61 -15.70
C ILE A 43 52.66 20.41 -16.48
N PRO A 44 53.31 20.56 -17.66
CA PRO A 44 53.83 19.43 -18.42
C PRO A 44 55.06 18.82 -17.73
N ASN A 45 55.26 17.51 -17.94
CA ASN A 45 56.50 16.76 -17.69
C ASN A 45 56.60 15.93 -16.39
N ILE A 46 55.58 15.13 -16.05
CA ILE A 46 55.78 13.84 -15.36
C ILE A 46 54.82 12.82 -15.97
N THR A 47 55.35 11.89 -16.76
CA THR A 47 54.64 10.69 -17.22
C THR A 47 54.49 9.73 -16.03
N VAL A 48 53.45 9.93 -15.22
CA VAL A 48 52.91 8.83 -14.40
C VAL A 48 51.94 8.07 -15.29
N THR A 49 52.31 6.84 -15.66
CA THR A 49 51.44 5.89 -16.35
C THR A 49 50.33 5.43 -15.40
N ASN A 50 49.34 6.29 -15.17
CA ASN A 50 48.04 5.85 -14.70
C ASN A 50 47.28 5.41 -15.94
N HIS A 51 47.17 4.09 -16.08
CA HIS A 51 46.47 3.41 -17.14
C HIS A 51 44.96 3.67 -17.06
N PHE A 52 44.56 4.89 -17.41
CA PHE A 52 43.19 5.28 -17.67
C PHE A 52 43.01 5.28 -19.18
N PHE A 53 42.41 4.21 -19.70
CA PHE A 53 41.94 4.18 -21.07
C PHE A 53 40.62 4.94 -21.14
N PRO A 54 40.54 6.06 -21.88
CA PRO A 54 39.26 6.67 -22.20
C PRO A 54 38.66 5.85 -23.34
N ASP A 55 37.65 5.04 -23.04
CA ASP A 55 36.89 4.31 -24.08
C ASP A 55 36.06 5.35 -24.85
N ASN A 56 36.51 5.64 -26.05
CA ASN A 56 36.02 6.70 -26.94
C ASN A 56 35.05 6.11 -27.97
N ASN A 57 33.90 5.67 -27.50
CA ASN A 57 32.96 5.00 -28.37
C ASN A 57 31.54 5.44 -28.03
N ASN A 58 30.87 5.94 -29.06
CA ASN A 58 29.47 6.35 -29.13
C ASN A 58 28.49 5.20 -28.81
N SER A 59 28.98 4.13 -28.19
CA SER A 59 28.32 2.91 -27.77
C SER A 59 27.91 2.94 -26.30
N SER A 60 28.32 3.91 -25.49
CA SER A 60 27.94 3.98 -24.07
C SER A 60 26.43 4.11 -23.86
N SER A 61 25.73 4.87 -24.71
CA SER A 61 24.27 4.99 -24.69
C SER A 61 23.55 3.75 -25.24
N LEU A 62 24.12 3.08 -26.24
CA LEU A 62 23.55 1.85 -26.81
C LEU A 62 23.76 0.66 -25.87
N ASN A 63 24.96 0.48 -25.32
CA ASN A 63 25.29 -0.57 -24.35
C ASN A 63 24.44 -0.44 -23.07
N PHE A 64 24.14 0.79 -22.66
CA PHE A 64 23.19 1.09 -21.57
C PHE A 64 21.76 0.61 -21.85
N ILE A 65 21.28 0.74 -23.09
CA ILE A 65 19.95 0.28 -23.51
C ILE A 65 19.90 -1.26 -23.67
N TYR A 66 20.99 -1.88 -24.14
CA TYR A 66 21.10 -3.33 -24.32
C TYR A 66 21.41 -4.11 -23.03
N GLY A 67 21.45 -3.43 -21.87
CA GLY A 67 21.65 -4.08 -20.57
C GLY A 67 23.10 -4.47 -20.26
N LEU A 68 24.06 -3.93 -20.99
CA LEU A 68 25.48 -4.01 -20.62
C LEU A 68 25.75 -3.05 -19.45
N GLU A 69 26.67 -3.45 -18.56
CA GLU A 69 26.93 -2.82 -17.26
C GLU A 69 27.04 -1.28 -17.35
N SER A 70 26.13 -0.57 -16.68
CA SER A 70 26.24 0.87 -16.51
C SER A 70 27.12 1.15 -15.30
N LYS A 71 28.38 1.55 -15.54
CA LYS A 71 29.32 2.01 -14.50
C LYS A 71 28.97 3.43 -14.01
N LYS A 72 27.68 3.68 -13.79
CA LYS A 72 27.18 4.96 -13.29
C LYS A 72 27.40 5.03 -11.77
N PRO A 73 27.85 6.16 -11.22
CA PRO A 73 27.99 6.30 -9.77
C PRO A 73 26.69 5.96 -9.02
N GLY A 74 26.81 5.18 -7.95
CA GLY A 74 25.68 4.70 -7.14
C GLY A 74 25.03 3.40 -7.62
N THR A 75 25.36 2.88 -8.80
CA THR A 75 24.93 1.54 -9.24
C THR A 75 25.87 0.47 -8.69
N THR A 76 25.38 -0.75 -8.53
CA THR A 76 26.22 -1.87 -8.04
C THR A 76 27.33 -2.24 -9.02
N VAL A 77 28.47 -2.70 -8.49
CA VAL A 77 29.59 -3.26 -9.28
C VAL A 77 29.28 -4.68 -9.81
N MET A 78 28.13 -5.23 -9.46
CA MET A 78 27.72 -6.57 -9.82
C MET A 78 27.14 -6.67 -11.24
N ASN A 79 27.47 -7.76 -11.94
CA ASN A 79 26.89 -8.10 -13.23
C ASN A 79 25.35 -8.25 -13.12
N PRO A 80 24.57 -7.80 -14.12
CA PRO A 80 23.12 -7.91 -14.14
C PRO A 80 22.53 -9.28 -13.80
N GLN A 81 23.19 -10.39 -14.15
CA GLN A 81 22.71 -11.75 -13.83
C GLN A 81 22.81 -12.06 -12.33
N TRP A 82 23.95 -11.74 -11.72
CA TRP A 82 24.15 -11.90 -10.28
C TRP A 82 23.26 -10.94 -9.49
N PHE A 83 23.07 -9.72 -10.02
CA PHE A 83 22.10 -8.78 -9.48
C PHE A 83 20.68 -9.32 -9.49
N ALA A 84 20.25 -9.99 -10.57
CA ALA A 84 18.92 -10.59 -10.63
C ALA A 84 18.71 -11.65 -9.53
N LEU A 85 19.71 -12.53 -9.32
CA LEU A 85 19.66 -13.54 -8.27
C LEU A 85 19.62 -12.91 -6.88
N PHE A 86 20.53 -11.97 -6.62
CA PHE A 86 20.56 -11.20 -5.36
C PHE A 86 19.22 -10.51 -5.11
N TRP A 87 18.72 -9.77 -6.10
CA TRP A 87 17.48 -9.02 -6.02
C TRP A 87 16.31 -9.94 -5.68
N PHE A 88 16.17 -11.09 -6.37
CA PHE A 88 15.05 -12.01 -6.14
C PHE A 88 15.08 -12.62 -4.73
N LEU A 89 16.24 -13.13 -4.30
CA LEU A 89 16.38 -13.70 -2.96
C LEU A 89 16.17 -12.65 -1.86
N ASN A 90 16.71 -11.45 -2.07
CA ASN A 90 16.58 -10.34 -1.14
C ASN A 90 15.12 -9.88 -1.03
N PHE A 91 14.47 -9.68 -2.17
CA PHE A 91 13.07 -9.29 -2.27
C PHE A 91 12.15 -10.33 -1.61
N ALA A 92 12.34 -11.62 -1.91
CA ALA A 92 11.54 -12.69 -1.32
C ALA A 92 11.68 -12.71 0.22
N THR A 93 12.91 -12.58 0.72
CA THR A 93 13.19 -12.55 2.16
C THR A 93 12.60 -11.32 2.83
N PHE A 94 12.74 -10.15 2.21
CA PHE A 94 12.19 -8.89 2.70
C PHE A 94 10.66 -8.96 2.77
N VAL A 95 9.99 -9.35 1.67
CA VAL A 95 8.51 -9.49 1.63
C VAL A 95 8.01 -10.52 2.62
N LEU A 96 8.65 -11.69 2.72
CA LEU A 96 8.27 -12.71 3.70
C LEU A 96 8.38 -12.17 5.13
N SER A 97 9.44 -11.43 5.44
CA SER A 97 9.65 -10.84 6.76
C SER A 97 8.64 -9.73 7.07
N ILE A 98 8.32 -8.87 6.09
CA ILE A 98 7.25 -7.86 6.20
C ILE A 98 5.91 -8.55 6.47
N PHE A 99 5.58 -9.59 5.69
CA PHE A 99 4.32 -10.33 5.80
C PHE A 99 4.18 -11.00 7.17
N LEU A 100 5.22 -11.70 7.64
CA LEU A 100 5.22 -12.34 8.95
C LEU A 100 5.16 -11.32 10.08
N THR A 101 5.86 -10.18 9.95
CA THR A 101 5.79 -9.07 10.92
C THR A 101 4.37 -8.51 10.99
N ALA A 102 3.76 -8.19 9.85
CA ALA A 102 2.38 -7.70 9.79
C ALA A 102 1.39 -8.72 10.40
N PHE A 103 1.55 -10.01 10.07
CA PHE A 103 0.73 -11.09 10.60
C PHE A 103 0.83 -11.21 12.13
N LEU A 104 2.05 -11.15 12.68
CA LEU A 104 2.27 -11.19 14.13
C LEU A 104 1.71 -9.93 14.81
N LEU A 105 1.80 -8.77 14.16
CA LEU A 105 1.31 -7.50 14.67
C LEU A 105 -0.22 -7.42 14.74
N LEU A 106 -0.96 -8.10 13.87
CA LEU A 106 -2.45 -8.12 13.87
C LEU A 106 -3.05 -8.51 15.23
N LYS A 107 -2.29 -9.20 16.09
CA LYS A 107 -2.74 -9.61 17.42
C LYS A 107 -2.73 -8.46 18.45
N PHE A 108 -2.12 -7.32 18.14
CA PHE A 108 -1.94 -6.19 19.06
C PHE A 108 -2.78 -4.98 18.68
N ARG A 109 -3.28 -4.24 19.68
CA ARG A 109 -4.13 -3.04 19.47
C ARG A 109 -3.42 -1.90 18.73
N LEU A 110 -2.09 -1.80 18.85
CA LEU A 110 -1.29 -0.72 18.26
C LEU A 110 -0.74 -1.05 16.85
N PHE A 111 -1.19 -2.16 16.24
CA PHE A 111 -0.62 -2.66 14.99
C PHE A 111 -0.63 -1.62 13.85
N VAL A 112 -1.66 -0.77 13.77
CA VAL A 112 -1.78 0.27 12.73
C VAL A 112 -0.61 1.26 12.77
N ILE A 113 -0.15 1.63 13.98
CA ILE A 113 0.96 2.57 14.16
C ILE A 113 2.26 1.96 13.63
N LEU A 114 2.42 0.65 13.75
CA LEU A 114 3.61 -0.08 13.26
C LEU A 114 3.48 -0.52 11.80
N LEU A 115 2.27 -0.60 11.25
CA LEU A 115 2.04 -0.95 9.84
C LEU A 115 2.42 0.19 8.89
N ILE A 116 2.21 1.45 9.30
CA ILE A 116 2.60 2.64 8.54
C ILE A 116 4.12 2.69 8.27
N PRO A 117 5.02 2.64 9.28
CA PRO A 117 6.45 2.64 9.04
C PRO A 117 6.91 1.39 8.28
N LEU A 118 6.26 0.25 8.48
CA LEU A 118 6.52 -0.97 7.71
C LEU A 118 6.21 -0.78 6.22
N TYR A 119 5.13 -0.08 5.90
CA TYR A 119 4.77 0.30 4.53
C TYR A 119 5.76 1.29 3.91
N LEU A 120 6.16 2.34 4.66
CA LEU A 120 7.17 3.29 4.22
C LEU A 120 8.53 2.62 3.97
N LEU A 121 8.89 1.62 4.78
CA LEU A 121 10.11 0.83 4.59
C LEU A 121 10.10 0.07 3.26
N VAL A 122 8.96 -0.46 2.83
CA VAL A 122 8.81 -1.13 1.52
C VAL A 122 9.08 -0.15 0.37
N ILE A 123 8.54 1.07 0.45
CA ILE A 123 8.80 2.12 -0.54
C ILE A 123 10.30 2.45 -0.58
N ALA A 124 10.90 2.70 0.57
CA ALA A 124 12.32 3.02 0.68
C ALA A 124 13.21 1.90 0.13
N TYR A 125 12.82 0.63 0.33
CA TYR A 125 13.54 -0.53 -0.20
C TYR A 125 13.56 -0.53 -1.74
N PHE A 126 12.41 -0.32 -2.38
CA PHE A 126 12.34 -0.26 -3.84
C PHE A 126 13.03 0.97 -4.42
N CYS A 127 12.95 2.12 -3.74
CA CYS A 127 13.74 3.30 -4.12
C CYS A 127 15.25 2.98 -4.10
N SER A 128 15.72 2.29 -3.06
CA SER A 128 17.12 1.85 -3.00
C SER A 128 17.49 0.94 -4.17
N MET A 129 16.71 -0.14 -4.38
CA MET A 129 16.96 -1.08 -5.49
C MET A 129 16.90 -0.43 -6.88
N THR A 130 16.12 0.64 -7.06
CA THR A 130 16.05 1.43 -8.30
C THR A 130 17.37 2.15 -8.58
N VAL A 131 17.99 2.74 -7.55
CA VAL A 131 19.26 3.45 -7.66
C VAL A 131 20.43 2.48 -7.86
N LEU A 132 20.40 1.35 -7.14
CA LEU A 132 21.46 0.34 -7.20
C LEU A 132 21.51 -0.44 -8.51
N SER A 133 20.42 -0.46 -9.29
CA SER A 133 20.30 -1.32 -10.47
C SER A 133 21.45 -1.12 -11.46
N PRO A 134 22.16 -2.20 -11.88
CA PRO A 134 23.34 -2.09 -12.74
C PRO A 134 23.01 -1.75 -14.20
N SER A 135 21.73 -1.85 -14.59
CA SER A 135 21.25 -1.47 -15.92
C SER A 135 19.91 -0.74 -15.87
N THR A 136 19.64 0.03 -16.92
CA THR A 136 18.43 0.85 -17.07
C THR A 136 17.15 0.03 -17.02
N PRO A 137 17.05 -1.14 -17.71
CA PRO A 137 15.85 -1.95 -17.63
C PRO A 137 15.52 -2.40 -16.20
N TRP A 138 16.54 -2.77 -15.40
CA TRP A 138 16.35 -3.13 -13.99
C TRP A 138 15.90 -1.94 -13.15
N SER A 139 16.45 -0.74 -13.40
CA SER A 139 16.03 0.48 -12.72
C SER A 139 14.58 0.84 -13.05
N ILE A 140 14.19 0.79 -14.34
CA ILE A 140 12.81 1.02 -14.77
C ILE A 140 11.85 -0.01 -14.16
N TRP A 141 12.25 -1.29 -14.13
CA TRP A 141 11.43 -2.34 -13.51
C TRP A 141 11.17 -2.06 -12.04
N ASN A 142 12.21 -1.70 -11.27
CA ASN A 142 12.06 -1.33 -9.87
C ASN A 142 11.20 -0.07 -9.69
N LEU A 143 11.35 0.93 -10.55
CA LEU A 143 10.53 2.15 -10.52
C LEU A 143 9.05 1.86 -10.76
N CYS A 144 8.74 1.00 -11.74
CA CYS A 144 7.35 0.54 -11.97
C CYS A 144 6.78 -0.17 -10.74
N LEU A 145 7.58 -0.97 -10.04
CA LEU A 145 7.15 -1.62 -8.79
C LEU A 145 6.88 -0.61 -7.68
N VAL A 146 7.69 0.45 -7.53
CA VAL A 146 7.40 1.54 -6.58
C VAL A 146 5.99 2.08 -6.81
N PHE A 147 5.66 2.46 -8.05
CA PHE A 147 4.34 3.00 -8.37
C PHE A 147 3.20 2.00 -8.10
N ILE A 148 3.41 0.71 -8.39
CA ILE A 148 2.40 -0.32 -8.10
C ILE A 148 2.19 -0.45 -6.59
N PHE A 149 3.26 -0.52 -5.79
CA PHE A 149 3.19 -0.67 -4.33
C PHE A 149 2.81 0.63 -3.59
N GLU A 150 2.97 1.79 -4.22
CA GLU A 150 2.54 3.09 -3.68
C GLU A 150 1.07 3.39 -4.01
N ILE A 151 0.71 3.32 -5.30
CA ILE A 151 -0.60 3.79 -5.79
C ILE A 151 -1.70 2.78 -5.48
N LEU A 152 -1.46 1.48 -5.65
CA LEU A 152 -2.51 0.46 -5.48
C LEU A 152 -3.03 0.38 -4.02
N PRO A 153 -2.16 0.35 -2.98
CA PRO A 153 -2.64 0.30 -1.59
C PRO A 153 -3.27 1.61 -1.15
N LEU A 154 -2.74 2.76 -1.61
CA LEU A 154 -3.31 4.06 -1.30
C LEU A 154 -4.69 4.25 -1.96
N PHE A 155 -4.83 3.82 -3.22
CA PHE A 155 -6.11 3.80 -3.92
C PHE A 155 -7.12 2.87 -3.24
N THR A 156 -6.74 1.64 -2.90
CA THR A 156 -7.64 0.69 -2.21
C THR A 156 -8.03 1.19 -0.81
N LEU A 157 -7.13 1.83 -0.07
CA LEU A 157 -7.43 2.49 1.20
C LEU A 157 -8.43 3.64 1.02
N LEU A 158 -8.24 4.51 0.01
CA LEU A 158 -9.17 5.61 -0.28
C LEU A 158 -10.56 5.09 -0.66
N VAL A 159 -10.64 4.03 -1.48
CA VAL A 159 -11.90 3.37 -1.83
C VAL A 159 -12.56 2.77 -0.58
N LEU A 160 -11.80 2.09 0.28
CA LEU A 160 -12.31 1.53 1.53
C LEU A 160 -12.86 2.63 2.46
N LEU A 161 -12.12 3.73 2.64
CA LEU A 161 -12.56 4.88 3.42
C LEU A 161 -13.81 5.53 2.82
N TYR A 162 -13.91 5.62 1.49
CA TYR A 162 -15.10 6.10 0.81
C TYR A 162 -16.31 5.20 1.05
N VAL A 163 -16.14 3.87 0.93
CA VAL A 163 -17.20 2.87 1.19
C VAL A 163 -17.66 2.93 2.65
N ILE A 164 -16.72 2.98 3.60
CA ILE A 164 -17.02 3.13 5.04
C ILE A 164 -17.76 4.45 5.31
N ARG A 165 -17.28 5.56 4.73
CA ARG A 165 -17.95 6.86 4.90
C ARG A 165 -19.38 6.82 4.35
N LYS A 166 -19.58 6.21 3.18
CA LYS A 166 -20.91 6.04 2.56
C LYS A 166 -21.82 5.18 3.43
N SER A 167 -21.33 4.03 3.94
CA SER A 167 -22.14 3.14 4.78
C SER A 167 -22.51 3.78 6.12
N VAL A 168 -21.60 4.55 6.73
CA VAL A 168 -21.90 5.32 7.95
C VAL A 168 -22.96 6.39 7.71
N LEU A 169 -22.92 7.10 6.57
CA LEU A 169 -23.94 8.09 6.22
C LEU A 169 -25.33 7.44 6.02
N GLN A 170 -25.37 6.28 5.35
CA GLN A 170 -26.61 5.52 5.17
C GLN A 170 -27.18 5.06 6.51
N MET A 171 -26.35 4.51 7.38
CA MET A 171 -26.75 4.07 8.71
C MET A 171 -27.29 5.23 9.56
N LYS A 172 -26.63 6.41 9.51
CA LYS A 172 -27.12 7.61 10.19
C LYS A 172 -28.50 8.04 9.69
N ALA A 173 -28.73 8.00 8.38
CA ALA A 173 -30.03 8.33 7.78
C ALA A 173 -31.12 7.32 8.18
N GLU A 174 -30.81 6.02 8.20
CA GLU A 174 -31.75 4.99 8.63
C GLU A 174 -32.10 5.12 10.13
N ILE A 175 -31.11 5.34 10.99
CA ILE A 175 -31.33 5.57 12.42
C ILE A 175 -32.22 6.81 12.63
N GLN A 176 -31.96 7.90 11.89
CA GLN A 176 -32.81 9.10 11.94
C GLN A 176 -34.25 8.81 11.53
N TYR A 177 -34.46 8.06 10.43
CA TYR A 177 -35.80 7.67 9.98
C TYR A 177 -36.53 6.80 11.01
N ARG A 178 -35.84 5.83 11.62
CA ARG A 178 -36.40 4.97 12.67
C ARG A 178 -36.81 5.79 13.90
N MET A 179 -36.01 6.78 14.31
CA MET A 179 -36.37 7.68 15.40
C MET A 179 -37.63 8.51 15.07
N GLN A 180 -37.74 9.05 13.86
CA GLN A 180 -38.94 9.80 13.43
C GLN A 180 -40.21 8.93 13.40
N MET A 181 -40.11 7.71 12.86
CA MET A 181 -41.24 6.77 12.83
C MET A 181 -41.72 6.38 14.23
N GLN A 182 -40.80 6.17 15.19
CA GLN A 182 -41.16 5.86 16.57
C GLN A 182 -41.95 7.02 17.21
N ILE A 183 -41.55 8.27 16.96
CA ILE A 183 -42.26 9.46 17.45
C ILE A 183 -43.69 9.51 16.88
N VAL A 184 -43.86 9.26 15.58
CA VAL A 184 -45.18 9.26 14.93
C VAL A 184 -46.08 8.14 15.48
N ILE A 185 -45.57 6.92 15.63
CA ILE A 185 -46.34 5.80 16.20
C ILE A 185 -46.77 6.07 17.64
N HIS A 186 -45.88 6.66 18.46
CA HIS A 186 -46.21 7.04 19.83
C HIS A 186 -47.24 8.18 19.90
N LYS A 187 -47.22 9.08 18.92
CA LYS A 187 -48.24 10.12 18.75
C LYS A 187 -49.59 9.52 18.34
N ASP A 188 -49.60 8.54 17.42
CA ASP A 188 -50.82 7.91 16.91
C ASP A 188 -51.49 6.96 17.91
N THR A 189 -50.72 6.31 18.79
CA THR A 189 -51.29 5.52 19.90
C THR A 189 -52.06 6.40 20.89
N ASN A 190 -51.74 7.69 20.99
CA ASN A 190 -52.50 8.67 21.76
C ASN A 190 -53.83 9.12 21.07
N VAL A 191 -54.00 8.92 19.75
CA VAL A 191 -55.24 9.25 18.99
C VAL A 191 -56.04 8.02 18.52
N GLY A 192 -55.51 6.81 18.73
CA GLY A 192 -56.03 5.55 18.17
C GLY A 192 -57.45 5.12 18.60
N ILE A 193 -58.04 5.71 19.64
CA ILE A 193 -59.43 5.42 20.04
C ILE A 193 -60.43 5.97 19.02
N ILE A 194 -60.17 7.14 18.44
CA ILE A 194 -61.13 7.84 17.57
C ILE A 194 -61.17 7.21 16.16
N GLY A 195 -60.03 6.71 15.66
CA GLY A 195 -59.93 6.09 14.34
C GLY A 195 -60.56 4.70 14.23
N ARG A 196 -60.72 3.95 15.34
CA ARG A 196 -61.44 2.66 15.36
C ARG A 196 -62.96 2.85 15.26
N PHE A 197 -63.52 3.88 15.91
CA PHE A 197 -64.96 4.17 15.86
C PHE A 197 -65.41 4.62 14.46
N ALA A 198 -64.63 5.47 13.80
CA ALA A 198 -64.97 5.96 12.45
C ALA A 198 -65.06 4.84 11.40
N ARG A 199 -64.20 3.80 11.50
CA ARG A 199 -64.22 2.66 10.56
C ARG A 199 -65.39 1.71 10.77
N VAL A 200 -65.82 1.51 12.02
CA VAL A 200 -67.02 0.70 12.32
C VAL A 200 -68.29 1.40 11.84
N LEU A 201 -68.38 2.72 12.03
CA LEU A 201 -69.53 3.52 11.57
C LEU A 201 -69.64 3.54 10.04
N ALA A 202 -68.52 3.68 9.33
CA ALA A 202 -68.49 3.66 7.87
C ALA A 202 -68.87 2.29 7.27
N PHE A 203 -68.47 1.19 7.93
CA PHE A 203 -68.84 -0.17 7.50
C PHE A 203 -70.33 -0.46 7.72
N GLY A 204 -70.92 0.05 8.81
CA GLY A 204 -72.35 -0.05 9.07
C GLY A 204 -73.21 0.72 8.06
N LEU A 205 -72.79 1.93 7.66
CA LEU A 205 -73.48 2.71 6.63
C LEU A 205 -73.40 2.07 5.24
N PHE A 206 -72.30 1.39 4.92
CA PHE A 206 -72.10 0.73 3.62
C PHE A 206 -73.01 -0.49 3.41
N LEU A 207 -73.42 -1.16 4.50
CA LEU A 207 -74.30 -2.35 4.45
C LEU A 207 -75.80 -2.01 4.49
N LEU A 208 -76.16 -0.76 4.81
CA LEU A 208 -77.55 -0.31 4.91
C LEU A 208 -78.37 -0.53 3.61
N PRO A 209 -77.83 -0.28 2.40
CA PRO A 209 -78.59 -0.51 1.15
C PRO A 209 -78.89 -2.00 0.91
N TYR A 210 -77.97 -2.90 1.30
CA TYR A 210 -78.08 -4.34 1.04
C TYR A 210 -79.09 -5.05 1.96
N MET A 211 -79.37 -4.47 3.13
CA MET A 211 -80.34 -5.01 4.10
C MET A 211 -81.78 -4.52 3.83
N LEU A 212 -81.95 -3.44 3.05
CA LEU A 212 -83.27 -2.92 2.67
C LEU A 212 -83.89 -3.69 1.49
N ASP A 213 -83.09 -4.26 0.59
CA ASP A 213 -83.54 -5.08 -0.55
C ASP A 213 -83.99 -6.51 -0.16
N THR A 214 -83.83 -6.91 1.10
CA THR A 214 -84.23 -8.25 1.60
C THR A 214 -85.54 -8.25 2.39
N ILE A 215 -86.18 -7.08 2.57
CA ILE A 215 -87.37 -6.91 3.42
C ILE A 215 -88.60 -6.38 2.62
N PHE A 216 -88.47 -6.09 1.32
CA PHE A 216 -89.58 -5.74 0.43
C PHE A 216 -89.64 -6.62 -0.82
#